data_AF-A0A534B0E3-F1
#
_entry.id   AF-A0A534B0E3-F1
#
_cell.length_a   1.000
_cell.length_b   1.000
_cell.length_c   1.000
_cell.angle_alpha   90.00
_cell.angle_beta   90.00
_cell.angle_gamma   90.00
#
_symmetry.space_group_name_H-M   'P 1'
#
loop_
_entity.id
_entity.type
_entity.pdbx_description
1 polymer ?
#
loop_
_entity_poly.entity_id
_entity_poly.type
_entity_poly.pdbx_seq_one_letter_code
_entity_poly.pdbx_strand_id
1 'polypeptide(L)'
;MGRRSERIARTTARQTPVILVDTSVWIDYFNGHNSVEAAYLGLCIADAGPLTIPGLVLTEILLGVRTEAEAKRITRALSAFEFAPELEKSDYQKAAELYRACRARGLTPRSTIDCVIAQLCLKHGYELLAKDRDFDAIGKVFPLKRVSTTPMVQDRPRASSF
;
A
#
# COMPACT_ATOMS: atom_id res chain seq x y z
N MET A 1 11.47 -16.98 51.40
CA MET A 1 11.30 -18.09 50.44
C MET A 1 9.95 -17.91 49.74
N GLY A 2 9.77 -17.79 48.43
CA GLY A 2 10.57 -18.19 47.28
C GLY A 2 9.61 -18.82 46.26
N ARG A 3 9.25 -18.06 45.21
CA ARG A 3 8.61 -18.45 43.93
C ARG A 3 8.18 -17.13 43.23
N ARG A 4 9.08 -16.26 42.77
CA ARG A 4 9.80 -16.28 41.48
C ARG A 4 9.07 -17.02 40.34
N SER A 5 8.59 -16.19 39.41
CA SER A 5 8.72 -16.37 37.96
C SER A 5 7.78 -17.36 37.27
N GLU A 6 6.60 -16.86 36.88
CA GLU A 6 5.97 -17.28 35.62
C GLU A 6 5.74 -16.04 34.75
N ARG A 7 6.87 -15.47 34.31
CA ARG A 7 6.91 -14.54 33.18
C ARG A 7 6.71 -15.40 31.94
N ILE A 8 5.46 -15.66 31.58
CA ILE A 8 5.13 -16.36 30.33
C ILE A 8 5.60 -15.45 29.20
N ALA A 9 6.74 -15.80 28.62
CA ALA A 9 7.19 -15.28 27.34
C ALA A 9 6.13 -15.66 26.30
N ARG A 10 5.23 -14.73 25.98
CA ARG A 10 4.54 -14.78 24.70
C ARG A 10 5.61 -14.51 23.65
N THR A 11 6.12 -15.59 23.07
CA THR A 11 6.76 -15.56 21.76
C THR A 11 5.73 -14.95 20.82
N THR A 12 5.86 -13.65 20.54
CA THR A 12 5.04 -12.96 19.55
C THR A 12 5.32 -13.60 18.20
N ALA A 13 4.39 -14.41 17.70
CA ALA A 13 4.34 -14.71 16.28
C ALA A 13 4.36 -13.36 15.55
N ARG A 14 5.36 -13.15 14.67
CA ARG A 14 5.37 -11.95 13.81
C ARG A 14 4.08 -12.01 12.99
N GLN A 15 3.13 -11.15 13.29
CA GLN A 15 1.97 -10.94 12.42
C GLN A 15 2.51 -10.48 11.05
N THR A 16 2.06 -11.13 9.98
CA THR A 16 2.37 -10.68 8.62
C THR A 16 1.87 -9.24 8.47
N PRO A 17 2.73 -8.28 8.09
CA PRO A 17 2.30 -6.90 7.97
C PRO A 17 1.26 -6.76 6.86
N VAL A 18 0.22 -5.98 7.12
CA VAL A 18 -0.78 -5.60 6.10
C VAL A 18 -0.10 -4.70 5.07
N ILE A 19 -0.37 -4.95 3.80
CA ILE A 19 0.20 -4.24 2.66
C ILE A 19 -0.86 -3.33 2.06
N LEU A 20 -0.62 -2.02 2.13
CA LEU A 20 -1.42 -1.02 1.45
C LEU A 20 -0.89 -0.88 0.02
N VAL A 21 -1.78 -1.01 -0.96
CA VAL A 21 -1.43 -0.97 -2.39
C VAL A 21 -1.85 0.37 -2.99
N ASP A 22 -0.89 1.07 -3.59
CA ASP A 22 -1.07 2.37 -4.24
C ASP A 22 -1.68 2.27 -5.64
N THR A 23 -2.28 3.37 -6.10
CA THR A 23 -2.86 3.53 -7.44
C THR A 23 -1.90 3.14 -8.56
N SER A 24 -0.63 3.54 -8.46
CA SER A 24 0.38 3.25 -9.50
C SER A 24 0.54 1.75 -9.78
N VAL A 25 0.37 0.90 -8.77
CA VAL A 25 0.54 -0.55 -8.88
C VAL A 25 -0.71 -1.20 -9.45
N TRP A 26 -1.90 -0.76 -9.03
CA TRP A 26 -3.16 -1.22 -9.60
C TRP A 26 -3.28 -0.89 -11.08
N ILE A 27 -2.86 0.31 -11.49
CA ILE A 27 -2.85 0.71 -12.90
C ILE A 27 -1.95 -0.23 -13.72
N ASP A 28 -0.74 -0.51 -13.26
CA ASP A 28 0.15 -1.46 -13.95
C ASP A 28 -0.45 -2.87 -14.00
N TYR A 29 -1.06 -3.34 -12.91
CA TYR A 29 -1.70 -4.65 -12.82
C TYR A 29 -2.88 -4.78 -13.80
N PHE A 30 -3.82 -3.83 -13.82
CA PHE A 30 -4.98 -3.88 -14.70
C PHE A 30 -4.61 -3.71 -16.18
N ASN A 31 -3.56 -2.93 -16.49
CA ASN A 31 -3.08 -2.76 -17.86
C ASN A 31 -2.13 -3.89 -18.32
N GLY A 32 -1.79 -4.85 -17.45
CA GLY A 32 -0.87 -5.94 -17.77
C GLY A 32 0.57 -5.46 -18.01
N HIS A 33 0.98 -4.35 -17.39
CA HIS A 33 2.35 -3.87 -17.46
C HIS A 33 3.28 -4.74 -16.61
N ASN A 34 4.46 -5.05 -17.14
CA ASN A 34 5.47 -5.85 -16.44
C ASN A 34 6.30 -4.98 -15.48
N SER A 35 5.71 -4.56 -14.35
CA SER A 35 6.45 -3.99 -13.21
C SER A 35 6.64 -5.03 -12.11
N VAL A 36 7.71 -4.88 -11.34
CA VAL A 36 8.02 -5.81 -10.23
C VAL A 36 6.93 -5.71 -9.16
N GLU A 37 6.38 -4.51 -8.95
CA GLU A 37 5.28 -4.25 -8.02
C GLU A 37 3.98 -4.94 -8.45
N ALA A 38 3.62 -4.86 -9.75
CA ALA A 38 2.42 -5.55 -10.26
C ALA A 38 2.58 -7.08 -10.22
N ALA A 39 3.78 -7.59 -10.50
CA ALA A 39 4.08 -9.02 -10.36
C ALA A 39 3.96 -9.47 -8.89
N TYR A 40 4.49 -8.67 -7.95
CA TYR A 40 4.39 -8.94 -6.52
C TYR A 40 2.94 -8.89 -6.04
N LEU A 41 2.15 -7.91 -6.50
CA LEU A 41 0.71 -7.85 -6.24
C LEU A 41 0.00 -9.12 -6.71
N GLY A 42 0.32 -9.62 -7.92
CA GLY A 42 -0.23 -10.86 -8.44
C GLY A 42 0.06 -12.08 -7.54
N LEU A 43 1.28 -12.16 -6.99
CA LEU A 43 1.64 -13.21 -6.01
C LEU A 43 0.82 -13.06 -4.72
N CYS A 44 0.71 -11.85 -4.17
CA CYS A 44 -0.10 -11.63 -2.98
C CYS A 44 -1.57 -11.98 -3.20
N ILE A 45 -2.14 -11.68 -4.37
CA ILE A 45 -3.51 -12.06 -4.71
C ILE A 45 -3.65 -13.59 -4.75
N ALA A 46 -2.70 -14.30 -5.40
CA ALA A 46 -2.72 -15.75 -5.50
C ALA A 46 -2.63 -16.46 -4.13
N ASP A 47 -1.84 -15.87 -3.22
CA ASP A 47 -1.61 -16.43 -1.87
C ASP A 47 -2.60 -15.92 -0.81
N ALA A 48 -3.63 -15.16 -1.20
CA ALA A 48 -4.56 -14.50 -0.27
C ALA A 48 -3.84 -13.67 0.81
N GLY A 49 -2.81 -12.93 0.39
CA GLY A 49 -2.01 -12.07 1.25
C GLY A 49 -2.82 -10.92 1.87
N PRO A 50 -2.31 -10.31 2.96
CA PRO A 50 -3.03 -9.28 3.72
C PRO A 50 -2.99 -7.92 3.00
N LEU A 51 -3.73 -7.80 1.90
CA LEU A 51 -3.80 -6.60 1.08
C LEU A 51 -4.90 -5.65 1.56
N THR A 52 -4.63 -4.35 1.53
CA THR A 52 -5.63 -3.31 1.79
C THR A 52 -5.58 -2.17 0.77
N ILE A 53 -6.74 -1.56 0.53
CA ILE A 53 -6.92 -0.49 -0.46
C ILE A 53 -7.51 0.76 0.22
N PRO A 54 -6.87 1.93 0.12
CA PRO A 54 -7.49 3.19 0.52
C PRO A 54 -8.66 3.56 -0.40
N GLY A 55 -9.73 4.14 0.14
CA GLY A 55 -10.83 4.66 -0.69
C GLY A 55 -10.39 5.70 -1.72
N LEU A 56 -9.33 6.47 -1.42
CA LEU A 56 -8.72 7.41 -2.37
C LEU A 56 -8.10 6.71 -3.59
N VAL A 57 -7.47 5.56 -3.40
CA VAL A 57 -6.89 4.76 -4.50
C VAL A 57 -7.99 4.23 -5.42
N LEU A 58 -9.10 3.74 -4.86
CA LEU A 58 -10.27 3.38 -5.67
C LEU A 58 -10.76 4.57 -6.50
N THR A 59 -10.84 5.76 -5.89
CA THR A 59 -11.27 6.97 -6.59
C THR A 59 -10.35 7.32 -7.76
N GLU A 60 -9.03 7.30 -7.55
CA GLU A 60 -8.07 7.60 -8.62
C GLU A 60 -8.13 6.61 -9.77
N ILE A 61 -8.26 5.31 -9.48
CA ILE A 61 -8.40 4.28 -10.52
C ILE A 61 -9.67 4.53 -11.34
N LEU A 62 -10.81 4.78 -10.67
CA LEU A 62 -12.09 5.01 -11.36
C LEU A 62 -12.09 6.30 -12.19
N LEU A 63 -11.39 7.34 -11.75
CA LEU A 63 -11.22 8.57 -12.55
C LEU A 63 -10.33 8.35 -13.79
N GLY A 64 -9.50 7.31 -13.79
CA GLY A 64 -8.61 6.96 -14.91
C GLY A 64 -9.25 6.11 -16.01
N VAL A 65 -10.41 5.50 -15.77
CA VAL A 65 -11.08 4.63 -16.76
C VAL A 65 -11.89 5.44 -17.78
N ARG A 66 -12.14 4.87 -18.96
CA ARG A 66 -12.80 5.59 -20.06
C ARG A 66 -14.31 5.39 -20.12
N THR A 67 -14.81 4.32 -19.51
CA THR A 67 -16.22 3.92 -19.64
C THR A 67 -16.81 3.48 -18.31
N GLU A 68 -18.11 3.68 -18.15
CA GLU A 68 -18.86 3.21 -16.98
C GLU A 68 -18.87 1.68 -16.84
N ALA A 69 -18.80 0.96 -17.96
CA ALA A 69 -18.72 -0.50 -17.95
C ALA A 69 -17.40 -0.98 -17.33
N GLU A 70 -16.29 -0.32 -17.69
CA GLU A 70 -14.96 -0.56 -17.12
C GLU A 70 -14.90 -0.17 -15.65
N ALA A 71 -15.43 1.01 -15.27
CA ALA A 71 -15.54 1.45 -13.88
C ALA A 71 -16.25 0.40 -13.02
N LYS A 72 -17.42 -0.09 -13.45
CA LYS A 72 -18.17 -1.13 -12.74
C LYS A 72 -17.41 -2.46 -12.65
N ARG A 73 -16.63 -2.83 -13.67
CA ARG A 73 -15.79 -4.04 -13.64
C ARG A 73 -14.70 -3.90 -12.59
N ILE A 74 -13.99 -2.77 -12.57
CA ILE A 74 -12.92 -2.52 -11.60
C ILE A 74 -13.47 -2.45 -10.18
N THR A 75 -14.57 -1.72 -9.93
CA THR A 75 -15.17 -1.64 -8.58
C THR A 75 -15.51 -3.03 -8.03
N ARG A 76 -16.08 -3.90 -8.86
CA ARG A 76 -16.36 -5.30 -8.46
C ARG A 76 -15.08 -6.07 -8.15
N ALA A 77 -14.04 -5.93 -8.97
CA ALA A 77 -12.77 -6.59 -8.73
C ALA A 77 -12.12 -6.12 -7.42
N LEU A 78 -12.13 -4.81 -7.14
CA LEU A 78 -11.51 -4.25 -5.94
C LEU A 78 -12.35 -4.48 -4.67
N SER A 79 -13.66 -4.72 -4.78
CA SER A 79 -14.51 -5.06 -3.62
C SER A 79 -14.18 -6.40 -2.95
N ALA A 80 -13.34 -7.23 -3.55
CA ALA A 80 -12.85 -8.46 -2.94
C ALA A 80 -11.75 -8.24 -1.89
N PHE A 81 -11.19 -7.03 -1.79
CA PHE A 81 -10.14 -6.68 -0.84
C PHE A 81 -10.69 -5.89 0.34
N GLU A 82 -9.99 -5.94 1.47
CA GLU A 82 -10.30 -5.07 2.61
C GLU A 82 -9.93 -3.62 2.28
N PHE A 83 -10.85 -2.71 2.58
CA PHE A 83 -10.57 -1.28 2.49
C PHE A 83 -9.89 -0.80 3.77
N ALA A 84 -8.92 0.11 3.61
CA ALA A 84 -8.29 0.75 4.75
C ALA A 84 -9.37 1.54 5.54
N PRO A 85 -9.19 1.72 6.85
CA PRO A 85 -10.12 2.51 7.66
C PRO A 85 -10.35 3.90 7.07
N GLU A 86 -11.58 4.39 7.21
CA GLU A 86 -11.96 5.72 6.73
C GLU A 86 -11.11 6.82 7.38
N LEU A 87 -10.83 7.84 6.58
CA LEU A 87 -9.99 8.97 7.01
C LEU A 87 -10.75 9.88 7.97
N GLU A 88 -10.09 10.22 9.07
CA GLU A 88 -10.56 11.24 10.00
C GLU A 88 -9.96 12.61 9.65
N LYS A 89 -10.56 13.69 10.16
CA LYS A 89 -10.00 15.05 10.05
C LYS A 89 -8.52 15.11 10.47
N SER A 90 -8.16 14.36 11.51
CA SER A 90 -6.81 14.29 12.06
C SER A 90 -5.79 13.71 11.07
N ASP A 91 -6.22 12.82 10.17
CA ASP A 91 -5.35 12.21 9.16
C ASP A 91 -4.94 13.22 8.09
N TYR A 92 -5.88 14.06 7.64
CA TYR A 92 -5.58 15.15 6.70
C TYR A 92 -4.62 16.18 7.31
N GLN A 93 -4.78 16.50 8.60
CA GLN A 93 -3.88 17.42 9.30
C GLN A 93 -2.46 16.86 9.40
N LYS A 94 -2.32 15.57 9.74
CA LYS A 94 -1.02 14.88 9.81
C LYS A 94 -0.38 14.72 8.43
N ALA A 95 -1.16 14.46 7.39
CA ALA A 95 -0.66 14.46 6.01
C ALA A 95 -0.07 15.83 5.61
N ALA A 96 -0.73 16.93 6.01
CA ALA A 96 -0.20 18.28 5.77
C ALA A 96 1.07 18.56 6.59
N GLU A 97 1.17 18.07 7.83
CA GLU A 97 2.39 18.14 8.65
C GLU A 97 3.54 17.38 7.99
N LEU A 98 3.27 16.16 7.51
CA LEU A 98 4.21 15.33 6.78
C LEU A 98 4.75 16.05 5.55
N TYR A 99 3.87 16.62 4.73
CA TYR A 99 4.26 17.42 3.56
C TYR A 99 5.17 18.59 3.94
N ARG A 100 4.79 19.39 4.95
CA ARG A 100 5.59 20.55 5.40
C ARG A 100 6.97 20.13 5.91
N ALA A 101 7.05 19.02 6.64
CA ALA A 101 8.31 18.49 7.15
C ALA A 101 9.23 17.98 6.03
N CYS A 102 8.68 17.41 4.96
CA CYS A 102 9.43 17.02 3.78
C CYS A 102 9.92 18.25 2.99
N ARG A 103 9.04 19.24 2.78
CA ARG A 103 9.38 20.51 2.13
C ARG A 103 10.49 21.27 2.85
N ALA A 104 10.43 21.33 4.18
CA ALA A 104 11.47 21.98 4.99
C ALA A 104 12.87 21.35 4.83
N ARG A 105 12.93 20.10 4.36
CA ARG A 105 14.18 19.36 4.07
C ARG A 105 14.53 19.33 2.58
N GLY A 106 13.82 20.08 1.73
CA GLY A 106 14.04 20.08 0.28
C GLY A 106 13.55 18.83 -0.44
N LEU A 107 12.73 17.99 0.21
CA LEU A 107 12.22 16.71 -0.30
C LEU A 107 10.70 16.79 -0.55
N THR A 108 10.22 17.88 -1.15
CA THR A 108 8.78 18.16 -1.29
C THR A 108 8.07 17.10 -2.15
N PRO A 109 7.09 16.35 -1.60
CA PRO A 109 6.22 15.48 -2.40
C PRO A 109 5.42 16.30 -3.42
N ARG A 110 5.09 15.70 -4.56
CA ARG A 110 4.33 16.34 -5.64
C ARG A 110 2.82 16.11 -5.47
N SER A 111 2.44 15.01 -4.82
CA SER A 111 1.04 14.62 -4.59
C SER A 111 0.62 14.80 -3.14
N THR A 112 -0.49 15.52 -2.94
CA THR A 112 -1.16 15.62 -1.63
C THR A 112 -1.78 14.28 -1.24
N ILE A 113 -2.29 13.51 -2.21
CA ILE A 113 -2.90 12.19 -1.98
C ILE A 113 -1.84 11.22 -1.45
N ASP A 114 -0.63 11.25 -1.98
CA ASP A 114 0.48 10.41 -1.52
C ASP A 114 0.85 10.71 -0.06
N CYS A 115 0.73 11.98 0.37
CA CYS A 115 0.91 12.35 1.77
C CYS A 115 -0.18 11.73 2.67
N VAL A 116 -1.43 11.66 2.18
CA VAL A 116 -2.54 11.03 2.90
C VAL A 116 -2.35 9.51 2.96
N ILE A 117 -1.96 8.88 1.85
CA ILE A 117 -1.65 7.45 1.79
C ILE A 117 -0.49 7.10 2.74
N ALA A 118 0.59 7.89 2.72
CA ALA A 118 1.71 7.70 3.63
C ALA A 118 1.28 7.85 5.11
N GLN A 119 0.40 8.81 5.40
CA GLN A 119 -0.14 8.98 6.74
C GLN A 119 -0.98 7.78 7.20
N LEU A 120 -1.79 7.17 6.32
CA LEU A 120 -2.50 5.92 6.63
C LEU A 120 -1.52 4.79 6.96
N CYS A 121 -0.46 4.64 6.15
CA CYS A 121 0.57 3.63 6.40
C CYS A 121 1.24 3.85 7.77
N LEU A 122 1.59 5.09 8.10
CA LEU A 122 2.21 5.43 9.39
C LEU A 122 1.26 5.19 10.57
N LYS A 123 -0.02 5.53 10.42
CA LYS A 123 -1.04 5.37 11.48
C LYS A 123 -1.29 3.90 11.82
N HIS A 124 -1.40 3.05 10.80
CA HIS A 124 -1.78 1.65 10.98
C HIS A 124 -0.60 0.67 10.91
N GLY A 125 0.61 1.18 10.66
CA GLY A 125 1.82 0.36 10.58
C GLY A 125 1.93 -0.50 9.32
N TYR A 126 1.17 -0.16 8.27
CA TYR A 126 1.16 -0.87 6.99
C TYR A 126 2.49 -0.73 6.25
N GLU A 127 2.79 -1.74 5.43
CA GLU A 127 3.81 -1.64 4.39
C GLU A 127 3.18 -1.10 3.11
N LEU A 128 3.88 -0.20 2.44
CA LEU A 128 3.41 0.40 1.20
C LEU A 128 4.01 -0.31 -0.01
N LEU A 129 3.15 -0.82 -0.89
CA LEU A 129 3.49 -1.26 -2.24
C LEU A 129 3.12 -0.14 -3.22
N ALA A 130 4.12 0.59 -3.74
CA ALA A 130 3.92 1.68 -4.68
C ALA A 130 5.13 1.86 -5.61
N LYS A 131 4.90 2.43 -6.80
CA LYS A 131 5.93 2.75 -7.79
C LYS A 131 6.28 4.25 -7.84
N ASP A 132 5.61 5.09 -7.03
CA ASP A 132 5.86 6.54 -7.00
C ASP A 132 7.07 6.93 -6.11
N ARG A 133 7.96 7.76 -6.67
CA ARG A 133 9.13 8.34 -5.99
C ARG A 133 8.79 9.32 -4.86
N ASP A 134 7.56 9.82 -4.80
CA ASP A 134 7.10 10.68 -3.70
C ASP A 134 7.21 9.95 -2.37
N PHE A 135 6.92 8.64 -2.36
CA PHE A 135 7.07 7.81 -1.18
C PHE A 135 8.53 7.60 -0.76
N ASP A 136 9.49 7.66 -1.69
CA ASP A 136 10.91 7.64 -1.36
C ASP A 136 11.34 8.95 -0.68
N ALA A 137 10.81 10.09 -1.12
CA ALA A 137 11.04 11.38 -0.48
C ALA A 137 10.47 11.40 0.95
N ILE A 138 9.26 10.87 1.13
CA ILE A 138 8.61 10.76 2.44
C ILE A 138 9.39 9.79 3.35
N GLY A 139 9.80 8.62 2.83
CA GLY A 139 10.54 7.60 3.57
C GLY A 139 11.94 8.06 4.06
N LYS A 140 12.52 9.10 3.46
CA LYS A 140 13.75 9.74 3.96
C LYS A 140 13.52 10.59 5.20
N VAL A 141 12.28 10.98 5.48
CA VAL A 141 11.91 11.91 6.55
C VAL A 141 11.09 11.22 7.65
N PHE A 142 10.24 10.28 7.26
CA PHE A 142 9.36 9.52 8.13
C PHE A 142 9.65 8.02 7.99
N PRO A 143 9.39 7.21 9.03
CA PRO A 143 9.63 5.76 8.99
C PRO A 143 8.56 5.01 8.19
N LEU A 144 8.32 5.44 6.95
CA LEU A 144 7.39 4.81 6.01
C LEU A 144 7.98 3.47 5.55
N LYS A 145 7.30 2.36 5.88
CA LYS A 145 7.73 1.02 5.46
C LYS A 145 7.35 0.78 4.00
N ARG A 146 8.30 0.31 3.21
CA ARG A 146 8.12 -0.03 1.79
C ARG A 146 8.23 -1.55 1.65
N VAL A 147 7.37 -2.15 0.83
CA VAL A 147 7.53 -3.54 0.44
C VAL A 147 8.85 -3.68 -0.33
N SER A 148 9.68 -4.63 0.06
CA SER A 148 10.91 -4.96 -0.67
C SER A 148 10.59 -5.89 -1.83
N THR A 149 10.34 -5.32 -3.01
CA THR A 149 10.13 -6.05 -4.25
C THR A 149 11.47 -6.43 -4.88
N THR A 150 12.22 -7.34 -4.25
CA THR A 150 13.38 -7.93 -4.93
C THR A 150 12.87 -8.71 -6.14
N PRO A 151 13.41 -8.50 -7.35
CA PRO A 151 13.01 -9.28 -8.51
C PRO A 151 13.32 -10.76 -8.23
N MET A 152 12.31 -11.54 -7.89
CA MET A 152 12.39 -12.98 -7.97
C MET A 152 12.54 -13.30 -9.45
N VAL A 153 13.67 -13.87 -9.84
CA VAL A 153 13.91 -14.38 -11.20
C VAL A 153 12.72 -15.27 -11.56
N GLN A 154 11.89 -14.80 -12.51
CA GLN A 154 10.69 -15.49 -12.95
C GLN A 154 11.10 -16.70 -13.76
N ASP A 155 10.97 -17.88 -13.17
CA ASP A 155 10.96 -19.14 -13.90
C ASP A 155 9.68 -19.89 -13.53
N ARG A 156 8.52 -19.39 -14.01
CA ARG A 156 7.26 -20.15 -14.11
C ARG A 156 6.39 -19.65 -15.27
N PRO A 157 5.67 -20.56 -15.96
CA PRO A 157 4.95 -20.28 -17.19
C PRO A 157 3.74 -19.36 -16.96
N ARG A 158 3.48 -18.50 -17.94
CA ARG A 158 2.33 -17.58 -17.99
C ARG A 158 1.03 -18.37 -17.82
N ALA A 159 0.27 -18.06 -16.77
CA ALA A 159 -1.10 -18.53 -16.63
C ALA A 159 -1.98 -17.89 -17.73
N SER A 160 -2.77 -18.73 -18.37
CA SER A 160 -3.66 -18.37 -19.47
C SER A 160 -4.72 -17.35 -19.04
N SER A 161 -4.98 -16.44 -19.96
CA SER A 161 -6.04 -15.43 -20.00
C SER A 161 -7.41 -15.94 -19.52
N PHE A 162 -8.03 -15.18 -18.62
CA PHE A 162 -9.49 -15.09 -18.48
C PHE A 162 -10.01 -13.86 -19.22
#